data_AF-A0AA42II93-F1
#
_entry.id   AF-A0AA42II93-F1
#
_cell.length_a   1.000
_cell.length_b   1.000
_cell.length_c   1.000
_cell.angle_alpha   90.00
_cell.angle_beta   90.00
_cell.angle_gamma   90.00
#
_symmetry.space_group_name_H-M   'P 1'
#
loop_
_entity.id
_entity.type
_entity.pdbx_description
1 polymer ?
#
loop_
_entity_poly.entity_id
_entity_poly.type
_entity_poly.pdbx_seq_one_letter_code
_entity_poly.pdbx_strand_id
1 'polypeptide(L)' 'MAKSHALTPSATADRIAAHRAMALAALRADSSLSSRMSRYNHHMNCARSLELILGLARALRAGGGQ' A
#
# COMPACT_ATOMS: atom_id res chain seq x y z
N MET A 1 19.49 -14.15 -10.43
CA MET A 1 18.95 -14.44 -9.08
C MET A 1 17.57 -13.84 -8.94
N ALA A 2 16.53 -14.61 -9.22
CA ALA A 2 15.14 -14.18 -9.00
C ALA A 2 14.84 -14.28 -7.50
N LYS A 3 14.75 -13.13 -6.83
CA LYS A 3 14.25 -13.05 -5.45
C LYS A 3 12.75 -13.29 -5.52
N SER A 4 12.34 -14.54 -5.29
CA SER A 4 10.96 -14.89 -4.98
C SER A 4 10.51 -13.94 -3.87
N HIS A 5 9.69 -12.96 -4.21
CA HIS A 5 9.03 -12.09 -3.24
C HIS A 5 8.07 -12.98 -2.47
N ALA A 6 8.60 -13.73 -1.50
CA ALA A 6 7.79 -14.10 -0.35
C ALA A 6 7.23 -12.76 0.14
N LEU A 7 5.90 -12.61 0.07
CA LEU A 7 5.16 -11.46 0.60
C LEU A 7 5.34 -11.48 2.12
N THR A 8 6.55 -11.18 2.57
CA THR A 8 6.83 -11.02 3.98
C THR A 8 6.03 -9.79 4.41
N PRO A 9 5.37 -9.83 5.58
CA PRO A 9 4.55 -8.72 6.05
C PRO A 9 5.33 -7.39 6.08
N SER A 10 6.64 -7.45 6.28
CA SER A 10 7.55 -6.29 6.19
C SER A 10 7.64 -5.68 4.80
N ALA A 11 7.69 -6.48 3.73
CA ALA A 11 7.71 -5.98 2.35
C ALA A 11 6.36 -5.37 1.94
N THR A 12 5.25 -5.92 2.44
CA THR A 12 3.91 -5.36 2.23
C THR A 12 3.76 -4.01 2.95
N ALA A 13 4.27 -3.91 4.19
CA ALA A 13 4.27 -2.66 4.95
C ALA A 13 5.08 -1.55 4.26
N ASP A 14 6.25 -1.88 3.71
CA ASP A 14 7.08 -0.93 2.94
C ASP A 14 6.33 -0.43 1.68
N ARG A 15 5.67 -1.32 0.94
CA ARG A 15 4.83 -0.92 -0.21
C ARG A 15 3.69 0.01 0.19
N ILE A 16 3.01 -0.26 1.31
CA ILE A 16 1.95 0.62 1.83
C ILE A 16 2.51 2.02 2.09
N ALA A 17 3.67 2.12 2.76
CA ALA A 17 4.33 3.38 3.04
C ALA A 17 4.76 4.11 1.75
N ALA A 18 5.30 3.38 0.77
CA ALA A 18 5.67 3.92 -0.53
C ALA A 18 4.45 4.52 -1.27
N HIS A 19 3.32 3.82 -1.28
CA HIS A 19 2.08 4.35 -1.87
C HIS A 19 1.58 5.62 -1.18
N ARG A 20 1.65 5.68 0.16
CA ARG A 20 1.34 6.92 0.91
C ARG A 20 2.27 8.06 0.53
N ALA A 21 3.57 7.82 0.43
CA ALA A 21 4.55 8.83 0.02
C ALA A 21 4.28 9.33 -1.41
N MET A 22 3.99 8.42 -2.35
CA MET A 22 3.62 8.78 -3.73
C MET A 22 2.32 9.58 -3.79
N ALA A 23 1.33 9.25 -2.95
CA ALA A 23 0.08 10.02 -2.85
C ALA A 23 0.36 11.47 -2.40
N LEU A 24 1.22 11.66 -1.39
CA LEU A 24 1.63 12.99 -0.93
C LEU A 24 2.46 13.74 -1.99
N ALA A 25 3.33 13.05 -2.72
CA ALA A 25 4.08 13.62 -3.84
C ALA A 25 3.13 14.07 -4.96
N ALA A 26 2.08 13.31 -5.26
CA ALA A 26 1.06 13.68 -6.24
C ALA A 26 0.31 14.97 -5.83
N LEU A 27 0.08 15.19 -4.53
CA LEU A 27 -0.47 16.45 -4.04
C LEU A 27 0.51 17.62 -4.19
N ARG A 28 1.82 17.38 -4.28
CA ARG A 28 2.84 18.44 -4.42
C ARG A 28 3.19 18.74 -5.88
N ALA A 29 2.77 17.91 -6.83
CA ALA A 29 3.05 18.10 -8.24
C ALA A 29 2.29 19.30 -8.84
N ASP A 30 2.93 20.02 -9.77
CA ASP A 30 2.37 21.20 -10.46
C ASP A 30 1.41 20.84 -11.61
N SER A 31 0.71 19.71 -11.49
CA SER A 31 -0.30 19.30 -12.49
C SER A 31 -1.68 19.85 -12.11
N SER A 32 -2.62 19.85 -13.07
CA SER A 32 -4.01 20.27 -12.80
C SER A 32 -4.61 19.51 -11.60
N LEU A 33 -5.52 20.18 -10.88
CA LEU A 33 -6.15 19.63 -9.67
C LEU A 33 -6.76 18.24 -9.90
N SER A 34 -7.48 18.05 -11.00
CA SER A 34 -8.07 16.76 -11.38
C SER A 34 -7.01 15.65 -11.52
N SER A 35 -5.86 15.95 -12.13
CA SER A 35 -4.77 15.00 -12.29
C SER A 35 -4.11 14.63 -10.95
N ARG A 36 -3.90 15.62 -10.07
CA ARG A 36 -3.37 15.41 -8.72
C ARG A 36 -4.30 14.54 -7.89
N MET A 37 -5.60 14.83 -7.92
CA MET A 37 -6.64 14.09 -7.19
C MET A 37 -6.75 12.64 -7.69
N SER A 38 -6.72 12.43 -9.01
CA SER A 38 -6.75 11.10 -9.61
C SER A 38 -5.55 10.25 -9.19
N ARG A 39 -4.32 10.80 -9.26
CA ARG A 39 -3.09 10.11 -8.83
C ARG A 39 -3.09 9.83 -7.33
N TYR A 40 -3.52 10.79 -6.52
CA TYR A 40 -3.67 10.60 -5.08
C TYR A 40 -4.64 9.46 -4.76
N ASN A 41 -5.83 9.48 -5.36
CA ASN A 41 -6.85 8.45 -5.16
C ASN A 41 -6.34 7.06 -5.60
N HIS A 42 -5.64 6.99 -6.72
CA HIS A 42 -5.03 5.74 -7.21
C HIS A 42 -4.05 5.15 -6.18
N HIS A 43 -3.10 5.95 -5.69
CA HIS A 43 -2.12 5.49 -4.70
C HIS A 43 -2.75 5.15 -3.35
N MET A 44 -3.73 5.94 -2.88
CA MET A 44 -4.45 5.66 -1.64
C MET A 44 -5.31 4.39 -1.76
N ASN A 45 -5.91 4.12 -2.91
CA ASN A 45 -6.67 2.90 -3.14
C ASN A 45 -5.76 1.66 -3.06
N CYS A 46 -4.60 1.69 -3.73
CA CYS A 46 -3.60 0.62 -3.60
C CYS A 46 -3.13 0.44 -2.15
N ALA A 47 -2.82 1.52 -1.43
CA ALA A 47 -2.40 1.44 -0.03
C ALA A 47 -3.46 0.76 0.85
N ARG A 48 -4.74 1.15 0.72
CA ARG A 48 -5.86 0.56 1.47
C ARG A 48 -6.07 -0.91 1.16
N SER A 49 -5.99 -1.29 -0.11
CA SER A 49 -6.10 -2.71 -0.51
C SER A 49 -4.97 -3.54 0.11
N LEU A 50 -3.74 -3.03 0.10
CA LEU A 50 -2.60 -3.70 0.72
C LEU A 50 -2.72 -3.74 2.25
N GLU A 51 -3.19 -2.67 2.89
CA GLU A 51 -3.46 -2.64 4.34
C GLU A 51 -4.50 -3.69 4.73
N LEU A 52 -5.57 -3.86 3.96
CA LEU A 52 -6.59 -4.88 4.19
C LEU A 52 -6.00 -6.29 4.06
N ILE A 53 -5.24 -6.56 2.99
CA ILE A 53 -4.60 -7.87 2.77
C ILE A 53 -3.64 -8.19 3.92
N LEU A 54 -2.85 -7.22 4.37
CA LEU A 54 -1.93 -7.39 5.49
C LEU A 54 -2.68 -7.63 6.81
N GLY A 55 -3.77 -6.91 7.05
CA GLY A 55 -4.64 -7.09 8.21
C GLY A 55 -5.28 -8.48 8.26
N LEU A 56 -5.82 -8.95 7.13
CA LEU A 56 -6.37 -10.29 6.98
C LEU A 56 -5.30 -11.37 7.20
N ALA A 57 -4.13 -11.23 6.58
CA ALA A 57 -3.02 -12.17 6.77
C ALA A 57 -2.55 -12.24 8.23
N ARG A 58 -2.57 -11.11 8.96
CA ARG A 58 -2.24 -11.05 10.38
C ARG A 58 -3.33 -11.69 11.25
N ALA A 59 -4.60 -11.45 10.94
CA ALA A 59 -5.74 -12.05 11.63
C ALA A 59 -5.74 -13.59 11.48
N LEU A 60 -5.51 -14.09 10.27
CA LEU A 60 -5.41 -15.54 10.00
C LEU A 60 -4.25 -16.20 10.76
N ARG A 61 -3.14 -15.47 10.97
CA ARG A 61 -2.02 -15.95 11.79
C ARG A 61 -2.33 -15.93 13.28
N ALA A 62 -3.11 -14.96 13.74
CA ALA A 62 -3.49 -14.82 15.14
C ALA A 62 -4.59 -15.80 15.56
N GLY A 63 -5.49 -16.18 14.65
CA GLY A 63 -6.64 -17.06 14.93
C GLY A 63 -6.35 -18.57 14.92
N GLY A 64 -5.10 -19.00 14.81
CA GLY A 64 -4.72 -20.43 14.81
C GLY A 64 -4.50 -21.05 16.20
N GLY A 65 -5.05 -20.45 17.26
CA GLY A 65 -4.73 -20.82 18.65
C GLY A 65 -5.95 -20.80 19.58
N GLN A 66 -7.01 -21.51 19.24
CA GLN A 66 -8.10 -21.83 20.17
C GLN A 66 -8.78 -23.13 19.76
#